data_AF-A0A2E3F9I1-F1
#
_entry.id   AF-A0A2E3F9I1-F1
#
_cell.length_a   1.000
_cell.length_b   1.000
_cell.length_c   1.000
_cell.angle_alpha   90.00
_cell.angle_beta   90.00
_cell.angle_gamma   90.00
#
_symmetry.space_group_name_H-M   'P 1'
#
loop_
_entity.id
_entity.type
_entity.pdbx_description
1 polymer ?
#
loop_
_entity_poly.entity_id
_entity_poly.type
_entity_poly.pdbx_seq_one_letter_code
_entity_poly.pdbx_strand_id
1 'polypeptide(L)'
;MDIKTLVNTTSRAWTIPILAQLHAGVAGRQAPLLAATGASRTAFAQSMEHLISIGLLERNPGYGHPLRPEFRLTKHGVTAATIASKILNVTADEDQGLLRRSWTVPVLTALHRPSHFNEIKRNLHTISDRALSQSLKTMEAKNWVQRNVDETARPPRPLYRAANTGALVSRVTAAEVRLL
;
A
#
# COMPACT_ATOMS: atom_id res chain seq x y z
N MET A 1 3.10 12.73 0.17
CA MET A 1 4.14 11.67 0.12
C MET A 1 4.61 11.51 -1.33
N ASP A 2 5.81 11.00 -1.62
CA ASP A 2 6.22 10.67 -3.01
C ASP A 2 6.06 9.17 -3.32
N ILE A 3 6.06 8.83 -4.62
CA ILE A 3 5.87 7.44 -5.07
C ILE A 3 6.95 6.47 -4.58
N LYS A 4 8.21 6.94 -4.43
CA LYS A 4 9.32 6.10 -3.94
C LYS A 4 9.09 5.69 -2.48
N THR A 5 8.63 6.63 -1.67
CA THR A 5 8.25 6.42 -0.27
C THR A 5 7.06 5.46 -0.16
N LEU A 6 6.06 5.59 -1.05
CA LEU A 6 4.93 4.66 -1.08
C LEU A 6 5.39 3.23 -1.41
N VAL A 7 6.20 3.06 -2.47
CA VAL A 7 6.76 1.76 -2.88
C VAL A 7 7.54 1.12 -1.73
N ASN A 8 8.36 1.90 -1.03
CA ASN A 8 9.10 1.40 0.11
C ASN A 8 8.18 1.00 1.27
N THR A 9 7.17 1.84 1.58
CA THR A 9 6.16 1.57 2.60
C THR A 9 5.43 0.25 2.34
N THR A 10 4.98 -0.01 1.12
CA THR A 10 4.17 -1.19 0.79
C THR A 10 5.00 -2.45 0.59
N SER A 11 6.33 -2.40 0.69
CA SER A 11 7.20 -3.54 0.43
C SER A 11 6.98 -4.74 1.36
N ARG A 12 6.46 -4.52 2.58
CA ARG A 12 6.07 -5.57 3.53
C ARG A 12 4.56 -5.67 3.69
N ALA A 13 4.07 -6.91 3.76
CA ALA A 13 2.66 -7.26 3.65
C ALA A 13 1.74 -6.60 4.69
N TRP A 14 2.21 -6.37 5.91
CA TRP A 14 1.37 -5.88 7.01
C TRP A 14 1.52 -4.39 7.30
N THR A 15 2.25 -3.66 6.47
CA THR A 15 2.52 -2.23 6.67
C THR A 15 1.25 -1.38 6.62
N ILE A 16 0.42 -1.55 5.58
CA ILE A 16 -0.85 -0.84 5.44
C ILE A 16 -1.81 -1.14 6.62
N PRO A 17 -2.10 -2.41 6.98
CA PRO A 17 -2.91 -2.70 8.16
C PRO A 17 -2.34 -2.11 9.46
N ILE A 18 -1.04 -2.25 9.73
CA ILE A 18 -0.42 -1.73 10.96
C ILE A 18 -0.57 -0.20 11.04
N LEU A 19 -0.23 0.50 9.96
CA LEU A 19 -0.32 1.96 9.88
C LEU A 19 -1.77 2.43 10.03
N ALA A 20 -2.73 1.76 9.37
CA ALA A 20 -4.15 2.09 9.48
C ALA A 20 -4.70 1.87 10.90
N GLN A 21 -4.32 0.78 11.58
CA GLN A 21 -4.77 0.51 12.95
C GLN A 21 -4.17 1.49 13.97
N LEU A 22 -2.91 1.87 13.80
CA LEU A 22 -2.30 2.93 14.60
C LEU A 22 -3.01 4.28 14.39
N HIS A 23 -3.39 4.61 13.15
CA HIS A 23 -4.19 5.80 12.86
C HIS A 23 -5.58 5.74 13.51
N ALA A 24 -6.20 4.56 13.56
CA ALA A 24 -7.49 4.33 14.21
C ALA A 24 -7.43 4.38 15.75
N GLY A 25 -6.24 4.58 16.34
CA GLY A 25 -6.05 4.69 17.80
C GLY A 25 -5.81 3.37 18.51
N VAL A 26 -5.57 2.27 17.79
CA VAL A 26 -5.14 1.01 18.43
C VAL A 26 -3.83 1.28 19.18
N ALA A 27 -3.78 0.86 20.44
CA ALA A 27 -2.62 1.05 21.28
C ALA A 27 -1.37 0.48 20.58
N GLY A 28 -0.33 1.31 20.42
CA GLY A 28 0.93 0.96 19.75
C GLY A 28 1.78 -0.03 20.56
N ARG A 29 1.23 -1.20 20.87
CA ARG A 29 1.84 -2.32 21.58
C ARG A 29 1.65 -3.57 20.72
N GLN A 30 2.57 -4.53 20.83
CA GLN A 30 2.54 -5.70 19.96
C GLN A 30 1.23 -6.50 20.07
N ALA A 31 0.74 -6.80 21.28
CA ALA A 31 -0.46 -7.62 21.44
C ALA A 31 -1.75 -6.98 20.86
N PRO A 32 -2.09 -5.71 21.15
CA PRO A 32 -3.22 -5.03 20.52
C PRO A 32 -3.13 -4.96 19.00
N LEU A 33 -1.95 -4.65 18.44
CA LEU A 33 -1.78 -4.56 16.99
C LEU A 33 -1.87 -5.93 16.31
N LEU A 34 -1.36 -7.00 16.92
CA LEU A 34 -1.56 -8.35 16.41
C LEU A 34 -3.04 -8.73 16.38
N ALA A 35 -3.78 -8.43 17.45
CA ALA A 35 -5.22 -8.69 17.52
C ALA A 35 -6.00 -7.89 16.48
N ALA A 36 -5.66 -6.61 16.29
CA ALA A 36 -6.35 -5.72 15.36
C ALA A 36 -6.03 -6.00 13.89
N THR A 37 -4.84 -6.51 13.58
CA THR A 37 -4.42 -6.79 12.19
C THR A 37 -4.64 -8.24 11.78
N GLY A 38 -4.66 -9.19 12.72
CA GLY A 38 -4.67 -10.63 12.41
C GLY A 38 -3.34 -11.15 11.85
N ALA A 39 -2.27 -10.37 11.92
CA ALA A 39 -0.95 -10.78 11.44
C ALA A 39 -0.35 -11.90 12.31
N SER A 40 0.41 -12.81 11.69
CA SER A 40 1.27 -13.70 12.46
C SER A 40 2.39 -12.91 13.14
N ARG A 41 2.89 -13.38 14.29
CA ARG A 41 3.96 -12.68 15.05
C ARG A 41 5.18 -12.38 14.18
N THR A 42 5.62 -13.35 13.37
CA THR A 42 6.78 -13.20 12.49
C THR A 42 6.56 -12.15 11.41
N ALA A 43 5.41 -12.20 10.72
CA ALA A 43 5.12 -11.25 9.64
C ALA A 43 4.87 -9.83 10.16
N PHE A 44 4.29 -9.72 11.36
CA PHE A 44 4.17 -8.46 12.09
C PHE A 44 5.54 -7.89 12.44
N ALA A 45 6.41 -8.67 13.07
CA ALA A 45 7.75 -8.23 13.46
C ALA A 45 8.56 -7.71 12.27
N GLN A 46 8.56 -8.44 11.14
CA GLN A 46 9.22 -8.01 9.91
C GLN A 46 8.66 -6.69 9.36
N SER A 47 7.35 -6.48 9.42
CA SER A 47 6.72 -5.25 8.94
C SER A 47 7.00 -4.08 9.89
N MET A 48 7.00 -4.31 11.20
CA MET A 48 7.36 -3.31 12.22
C MET A 48 8.82 -2.88 12.11
N GLU A 49 9.74 -3.84 12.02
CA GLU A 49 11.17 -3.56 11.83
C GLU A 49 11.41 -2.73 10.58
N HIS A 50 10.72 -3.08 9.48
CA HIS A 50 10.77 -2.30 8.25
C HIS A 50 10.23 -0.88 8.43
N LEU A 51 9.05 -0.70 9.04
CA LEU A 51 8.47 0.62 9.29
C LEU A 51 9.37 1.50 10.18
N ILE A 52 10.09 0.89 11.12
CA ILE A 52 11.09 1.57 11.95
C ILE A 52 12.31 1.95 11.11
N SER A 53 12.84 1.03 10.30
CA SER A 53 14.05 1.29 9.50
C SER A 53 13.86 2.39 8.45
N ILE A 54 12.63 2.53 7.91
CA ILE A 54 12.28 3.61 6.98
C ILE A 54 11.76 4.87 7.69
N GLY A 55 11.81 4.93 9.03
CA GLY A 55 11.51 6.12 9.83
C GLY A 55 10.02 6.49 9.91
N LEU A 56 9.11 5.57 9.63
CA LEU A 56 7.66 5.77 9.83
C LEU A 56 7.23 5.45 11.27
N LEU A 57 7.95 4.56 11.94
CA LEU A 57 7.73 4.23 13.34
C LEU A 57 9.03 4.40 14.15
N GLU A 58 8.87 4.59 15.45
CA GLU A 58 9.97 4.55 16.40
C GLU A 58 9.56 3.74 17.64
N ARG A 59 10.55 3.11 18.29
CA ARG A 59 10.35 2.54 19.63
C ARG A 59 10.23 3.68 20.62
N ASN A 60 9.26 3.59 21.53
CA ASN A 60 9.09 4.61 22.56
C ASN A 60 10.20 4.46 23.62
N PRO A 61 11.08 5.46 23.81
CA PRO A 61 12.30 5.30 24.62
C PRO A 61 12.06 5.29 26.15
N GLY A 62 10.84 5.57 26.61
CA GLY A 62 10.59 5.76 28.03
C GLY A 62 10.33 4.47 28.82
N TYR A 63 10.83 4.42 30.06
CA TYR A 63 10.58 3.36 31.05
C TYR A 63 9.32 3.62 31.93
N GLY A 64 8.72 2.54 32.46
CA GLY A 64 7.97 2.63 33.73
C GLY A 64 6.47 2.94 33.71
N HIS A 65 5.72 2.75 32.62
CA HIS A 65 4.24 2.82 32.67
C HIS A 65 3.57 1.61 31.99
N PRO A 66 2.72 0.81 32.67
CA PRO A 66 2.16 -0.44 32.15
C PRO A 66 1.35 -0.31 30.85
N LEU A 67 0.78 0.88 30.61
CA LEU A 67 -0.04 1.18 29.42
C LEU A 67 0.68 2.01 28.35
N ARG A 68 1.98 2.28 28.50
CA ARG A 68 2.73 3.09 27.53
C ARG A 68 2.76 2.37 26.16
N PRO A 69 2.55 3.07 25.04
CA PRO A 69 2.80 2.51 23.72
C PRO A 69 4.27 2.10 23.57
N GLU A 70 4.52 0.89 23.10
CA GLU A 70 5.86 0.39 22.74
C GLU A 70 6.37 1.06 21.46
N PHE A 71 5.46 1.43 20.56
CA PHE A 71 5.72 2.00 19.24
C PHE A 71 4.92 3.29 19.04
N ARG A 72 5.53 4.25 18.34
CA ARG A 72 4.92 5.56 18.02
C ARG A 72 5.10 5.88 16.54
N LEU A 73 4.11 6.54 15.95
CA LEU A 73 4.23 7.16 14.64
C LEU A 73 5.16 8.37 14.73
N THR A 74 6.13 8.44 13.81
CA THR A 74 6.90 9.67 13.58
C THR A 74 6.03 10.69 12.83
N LYS A 75 6.52 11.91 12.61
CA LYS A 75 5.80 12.91 11.77
C LYS A 75 5.50 12.36 10.36
N HIS A 76 6.47 11.68 9.75
CA HIS A 76 6.30 11.01 8.45
C HIS A 76 5.35 9.81 8.57
N GLY A 77 5.47 9.06 9.67
CA GLY A 77 4.57 7.98 10.04
C GLY A 77 3.10 8.39 10.06
N VAL A 78 2.77 9.51 10.70
CA VAL A 78 1.39 10.02 10.76
C VAL A 78 0.82 10.23 9.36
N THR A 79 1.59 10.82 8.44
CA THR A 79 1.15 11.03 7.05
C THR A 79 0.89 9.68 6.36
N ALA A 80 1.82 8.73 6.46
CA ALA A 80 1.65 7.39 5.87
C ALA A 80 0.46 6.63 6.49
N ALA A 81 0.24 6.79 7.79
CA ALA A 81 -0.85 6.18 8.54
C ALA A 81 -2.22 6.72 8.14
N THR A 82 -2.35 8.03 7.92
CA THR A 82 -3.56 8.62 7.36
C THR A 82 -3.86 8.07 5.96
N ILE A 83 -2.85 7.97 5.09
CA ILE A 83 -3.04 7.40 3.74
C ILE A 83 -3.44 5.92 3.82
N ALA A 84 -2.76 5.13 4.65
CA ALA A 84 -3.08 3.73 4.88
C ALA A 84 -4.51 3.52 5.39
N SER A 85 -4.96 4.36 6.32
CA SER A 85 -6.34 4.36 6.83
C SER A 85 -7.35 4.67 5.72
N LYS A 86 -7.11 5.68 4.89
CA LYS A 86 -7.98 5.99 3.74
C LYS A 86 -8.07 4.83 2.74
N ILE A 87 -6.95 4.14 2.46
CA ILE A 87 -6.92 2.96 1.58
C ILE A 87 -7.74 1.82 2.17
N LEU A 88 -7.56 1.54 3.47
CA LEU A 88 -8.25 0.45 4.15
C LEU A 88 -9.76 0.70 4.20
N ASN A 89 -10.19 1.94 4.48
CA ASN A 89 -11.59 2.31 4.59
C ASN A 89 -12.39 2.17 3.27
N VAL A 90 -11.71 2.19 2.11
CA VAL A 90 -12.36 1.97 0.81
C VAL A 90 -12.25 0.53 0.32
N THR A 91 -11.67 -0.37 1.11
CA THR A 91 -11.40 -1.76 0.74
C THR A 91 -12.14 -2.72 1.67
N ALA A 92 -13.04 -3.53 1.12
CA ALA A 92 -13.72 -4.58 1.88
C ALA A 92 -12.74 -5.62 2.44
N ASP A 93 -13.05 -6.19 3.61
CA ASP A 93 -12.16 -7.11 4.34
C ASP A 93 -11.69 -8.31 3.50
N GLU A 94 -12.60 -8.89 2.71
CA GLU A 94 -12.32 -10.02 1.81
C GLU A 94 -11.28 -9.71 0.72
N ASP A 95 -11.16 -8.43 0.34
CA ASP A 95 -10.25 -7.95 -0.70
C ASP A 95 -8.93 -7.40 -0.16
N GLN A 96 -8.80 -7.18 1.15
CA GLN A 96 -7.58 -6.64 1.76
C GLN A 96 -6.34 -7.52 1.53
N GLY A 97 -6.52 -8.78 1.15
CA GLY A 97 -5.45 -9.66 0.69
C GLY A 97 -4.63 -9.08 -0.46
N LEU A 98 -5.23 -8.28 -1.35
CA LEU A 98 -4.50 -7.60 -2.43
C LEU A 98 -3.65 -6.45 -1.92
N LEU A 99 -4.09 -5.70 -0.92
CA LEU A 99 -3.32 -4.60 -0.33
C LEU A 99 -2.00 -5.06 0.29
N ARG A 100 -1.95 -6.33 0.73
CA ARG A 100 -0.75 -6.96 1.31
C ARG A 100 0.30 -7.35 0.28
N ARG A 101 0.04 -7.19 -1.02
CA ARG A 101 1.03 -7.43 -2.08
C ARG A 101 1.78 -6.14 -2.37
N SER A 102 3.11 -6.24 -2.49
CA SER A 102 4.01 -5.09 -2.48
C SER A 102 3.73 -4.05 -3.57
N TRP A 103 3.18 -4.47 -4.70
CA TRP A 103 2.97 -3.64 -5.89
C TRP A 103 1.53 -3.24 -6.14
N THR A 104 0.54 -3.76 -5.42
CA THR A 104 -0.88 -3.43 -5.66
C THR A 104 -1.13 -1.93 -5.54
N VAL A 105 -0.83 -1.35 -4.36
CA VAL A 105 -1.09 0.06 -4.09
C VAL A 105 -0.22 0.98 -4.97
N PRO A 106 1.09 0.75 -5.17
CA PRO A 106 1.88 1.55 -6.10
C PRO A 106 1.36 1.50 -7.54
N VAL A 107 1.01 0.32 -8.06
CA VAL A 107 0.48 0.18 -9.43
C VAL A 107 -0.85 0.91 -9.58
N LEU A 108 -1.76 0.81 -8.61
CA LEU A 108 -3.01 1.56 -8.62
C LEU A 108 -2.78 3.07 -8.55
N THR A 109 -1.75 3.52 -7.82
CA THR A 109 -1.37 4.94 -7.75
C THR A 109 -0.86 5.44 -9.11
N ALA A 110 -0.05 4.64 -9.80
CA ALA A 110 0.38 4.94 -11.17
C ALA A 110 -0.81 4.94 -12.16
N LEU A 111 -1.81 4.09 -11.92
CA LEU A 111 -3.05 3.97 -12.70
C LEU A 111 -4.15 4.98 -12.34
N HIS A 112 -3.80 6.15 -11.80
CA HIS A 112 -4.75 7.26 -11.59
C HIS A 112 -5.45 7.73 -12.87
N ARG A 113 -4.82 7.47 -14.03
CA ARG A 113 -5.38 7.60 -15.37
C ARG A 113 -5.13 6.31 -16.16
N PRO A 114 -5.97 5.99 -17.15
CA PRO A 114 -5.70 4.88 -18.06
C PRO A 114 -4.31 5.03 -18.67
N SER A 115 -3.50 3.98 -18.61
CA SER A 115 -2.10 4.04 -18.99
C SER A 115 -1.65 2.74 -19.66
N HIS A 116 -0.65 2.85 -20.55
CA HIS A 116 -0.01 1.67 -21.12
C HIS A 116 1.03 1.07 -20.15
N PHE A 117 1.37 -0.20 -20.36
CA PHE A 117 2.33 -0.93 -19.53
C PHE A 117 3.64 -0.16 -19.27
N ASN A 118 4.25 0.37 -20.33
CA ASN A 118 5.53 1.08 -20.23
C ASN A 118 5.42 2.39 -19.45
N GLU A 119 4.25 3.03 -19.44
CA GLU A 119 4.04 4.29 -18.70
C GLU A 119 3.92 4.00 -17.20
N ILE A 120 3.17 2.95 -16.84
CA ILE A 120 3.07 2.46 -15.47
C ILE A 120 4.45 2.08 -14.94
N LYS A 121 5.23 1.34 -15.74
CA LYS A 121 6.61 0.94 -15.40
C LYS A 121 7.50 2.14 -15.12
N ARG A 122 7.48 3.16 -16.01
CA ARG A 122 8.30 4.37 -15.86
C ARG A 122 7.99 5.10 -14.54
N ASN A 123 6.71 5.25 -14.20
CA ASN A 123 6.30 5.94 -12.96
C ASN A 123 6.77 5.21 -11.69
N LEU A 124 6.95 3.88 -11.76
CA LEU A 124 7.30 3.04 -10.62
C LEU A 124 8.79 2.72 -10.49
N HIS A 125 9.62 3.16 -11.45
CA HIS A 125 11.09 3.14 -11.50
C HIS A 125 11.79 1.79 -11.24
N THR A 126 11.53 1.11 -10.12
CA THR A 126 12.19 -0.13 -9.68
C THR A 126 11.37 -1.40 -9.96
N ILE A 127 10.14 -1.27 -10.47
CA ILE A 127 9.32 -2.43 -10.81
C ILE A 127 9.87 -3.19 -12.01
N SER A 128 10.01 -4.51 -11.89
CA SER A 128 10.39 -5.37 -13.02
C SER A 128 9.17 -5.67 -13.91
N ASP A 129 9.42 -6.01 -15.18
CA ASP A 129 8.33 -6.37 -16.11
C ASP A 129 7.51 -7.55 -15.60
N ARG A 130 8.18 -8.53 -14.99
CA ARG A 130 7.54 -9.68 -14.34
C ARG A 130 6.65 -9.24 -13.18
N ALA A 131 7.15 -8.38 -12.30
CA ALA A 131 6.39 -7.91 -11.15
C ALA A 131 5.17 -7.07 -11.58
N LEU A 132 5.33 -6.19 -12.57
CA LEU A 132 4.22 -5.39 -13.11
C LEU A 132 3.16 -6.28 -13.77
N SER A 133 3.59 -7.20 -14.65
CA SER A 133 2.69 -8.14 -15.33
C SER A 133 1.90 -8.99 -14.34
N GLN A 134 2.57 -9.54 -13.33
CA GLN A 134 1.90 -10.35 -12.32
C GLN A 134 0.93 -9.53 -11.47
N SER A 135 1.28 -8.28 -11.14
CA SER A 135 0.41 -7.39 -10.35
C SER A 135 -0.85 -7.04 -11.14
N LEU A 136 -0.72 -6.63 -12.40
CA LEU A 136 -1.84 -6.31 -13.29
C LEU A 136 -2.76 -7.52 -13.46
N LYS A 137 -2.21 -8.70 -13.78
CA LYS A 137 -2.98 -9.95 -13.92
C LYS A 137 -3.73 -10.32 -12.64
N THR A 138 -3.08 -10.16 -11.48
CA THR A 138 -3.70 -10.48 -10.17
C THR A 138 -4.85 -9.53 -9.85
N MET A 139 -4.69 -8.23 -10.13
CA MET A 139 -5.75 -7.24 -9.93
C MET A 139 -6.87 -7.37 -10.96
N GLU A 140 -6.57 -7.75 -12.20
CA GLU A 140 -7.56 -8.05 -13.24
C GLU A 140 -8.46 -9.23 -12.84
N ALA A 141 -7.86 -10.33 -12.33
CA ALA A 141 -8.61 -11.47 -11.81
C ALA A 141 -9.54 -11.13 -10.62
N LYS A 142 -9.33 -9.98 -9.97
CA LYS A 142 -10.14 -9.46 -8.87
C LYS A 142 -10.99 -8.26 -9.28
N ASN A 143 -11.05 -7.93 -10.58
CA ASN A 143 -11.77 -6.77 -11.12
C ASN A 143 -11.31 -5.41 -10.54
N TRP A 144 -10.09 -5.32 -10.01
CA TRP A 144 -9.48 -4.07 -9.54
C TRP A 144 -8.78 -3.29 -10.66
N VAL A 145 -8.44 -3.98 -11.75
CA VAL A 145 -7.89 -3.40 -12.98
C VAL A 145 -8.62 -3.99 -14.17
N GLN A 146 -8.92 -3.18 -15.16
CA GLN A 146 -9.42 -3.62 -16.46
C GLN A 146 -8.31 -3.44 -17.50
N ARG A 147 -8.19 -4.43 -18.39
CA ARG A 147 -7.31 -4.40 -19.55
C ARG A 147 -8.17 -4.33 -20.81
N ASN A 148 -7.97 -3.32 -21.63
CA ASN A 148 -8.57 -3.20 -22.95
C ASN A 148 -7.45 -3.16 -23.99
N VAL A 149 -7.61 -3.83 -25.14
CA VAL A 149 -6.68 -3.73 -26.26
C VAL A 149 -7.36 -2.92 -27.34
N ASP A 150 -6.78 -1.77 -27.68
CA ASP A 150 -7.20 -1.06 -28.88
C ASP A 150 -6.72 -1.82 -30.12
N GLU A 151 -7.65 -2.57 -30.74
CA GLU A 151 -7.41 -3.37 -31.94
C GLU A 151 -7.20 -2.50 -33.19
N THR A 152 -7.59 -1.22 -33.13
CA THR A 152 -7.43 -0.28 -34.25
C THR A 152 -6.04 0.37 -34.27
N ALA A 153 -5.37 0.42 -33.12
CA ALA A 153 -4.01 0.94 -33.00
C ALA A 153 -2.98 0.07 -33.72
N ARG A 154 -1.96 0.70 -34.33
CA ARG A 154 -0.85 0.01 -34.99
C ARG A 154 0.49 0.43 -34.36
N PRO A 155 1.16 -0.45 -33.58
CA PRO A 155 0.74 -1.79 -33.17
C PRO A 155 -0.38 -1.75 -32.09
N PRO A 156 -1.18 -2.83 -31.94
CA PRO A 156 -2.16 -2.93 -30.86
C PRO A 156 -1.46 -2.83 -29.51
N ARG A 157 -1.97 -1.98 -28.61
CA ARG A 157 -1.38 -1.75 -27.29
C ARG A 157 -2.42 -1.92 -26.19
N PRO A 158 -2.14 -2.76 -25.17
CA PRO A 158 -3.02 -2.85 -24.01
C PRO A 158 -3.05 -1.53 -23.25
N LEU A 159 -4.25 -1.06 -22.94
CA LEU A 159 -4.55 0.04 -22.05
C LEU A 159 -5.10 -0.52 -20.73
N TYR A 160 -4.51 -0.12 -19.62
CA TYR A 160 -4.92 -0.55 -18.29
C TYR A 160 -5.61 0.59 -17.57
N ARG A 161 -6.68 0.28 -16.82
CA ARG A 161 -7.44 1.25 -16.02
C ARG A 161 -7.77 0.64 -14.66
N ALA A 162 -7.64 1.40 -13.58
CA ALA A 162 -8.15 1.00 -12.27
C ALA A 162 -9.68 0.92 -12.29
N ALA A 163 -10.26 -0.14 -11.70
CA ALA A 163 -11.70 -0.42 -11.70
C ALA A 163 -12.19 -0.81 -10.31
N ASN A 164 -13.49 -0.64 -10.04
CA ASN A 164 -14.13 -1.01 -8.77
C ASN A 164 -13.34 -0.51 -7.54
N THR A 165 -13.06 -1.37 -6.56
CA THR A 165 -12.24 -1.06 -5.39
C THR A 165 -10.86 -0.52 -5.76
N GLY A 166 -10.25 -1.04 -6.83
CA GLY A 166 -8.98 -0.53 -7.35
C GLY A 166 -9.06 0.93 -7.79
N ALA A 167 -10.19 1.37 -8.36
CA ALA A 167 -10.41 2.77 -8.72
C ALA A 167 -10.56 3.69 -7.49
N LEU A 168 -11.17 3.18 -6.41
CA LEU A 168 -11.28 3.92 -5.14
C LEU A 168 -9.90 4.10 -4.50
N VAL A 169 -9.12 3.02 -4.40
CA VAL A 169 -7.74 3.06 -3.88
C VAL A 169 -6.87 3.99 -4.73
N SER A 170 -6.97 3.89 -6.06
CA SER A 170 -6.24 4.77 -6.99
C SER A 170 -6.57 6.24 -6.78
N ARG A 171 -7.85 6.59 -6.58
CA ARG A 171 -8.29 7.97 -6.31
C ARG A 171 -7.73 8.49 -4.98
N VAL A 172 -7.79 7.67 -3.93
CA VAL A 172 -7.24 8.01 -2.61
C VAL A 172 -5.75 8.30 -2.71
N THR A 173 -4.98 7.44 -3.37
CA THR A 173 -3.52 7.61 -3.42
C THR A 173 -3.10 8.72 -4.39
N ALA A 174 -3.80 8.93 -5.50
CA ALA A 174 -3.50 10.00 -6.45
C ALA A 174 -3.59 11.40 -5.83
N ALA A 175 -4.45 11.60 -4.83
CA ALA A 175 -4.56 12.88 -4.12
C ALA A 175 -3.40 13.13 -3.14
N GLU A 176 -2.74 12.06 -2.67
CA GLU A 176 -1.81 12.09 -1.53
C GLU A 176 -0.35 11.82 -1.93
N VAL A 177 -0.15 11.22 -3.10
CA VAL A 177 1.11 10.68 -3.58
C VAL A 177 1.50 11.33 -4.91
N ARG A 178 2.66 11.99 -4.93
CA ARG A 178 3.21 12.61 -6.14
C ARG A 178 3.97 11.56 -6.96
N LEU A 179 3.59 11.43 -8.23
CA LEU A 179 4.41 10.76 -9.24
C LEU A 179 5.56 11.72 -9.62
N LEU A 180 6.76 11.17 -9.81
CA LEU A 180 7.95 11.93 -10.23
C LEU A 180 7.95 12.13 -11.75
#